data_AF-A0A4Y2JTL3-F1
#
_entry.id   AF-A0A4Y2JTL3-F1
#
_cell.length_a   1.000
_cell.length_b   1.000
_cell.length_c   1.000
_cell.angle_alpha   90.00
_cell.angle_beta   90.00
_cell.angle_gamma   90.00
#
_symmetry.space_group_name_H-M   'P 1'
#
loop_
_entity.id
_entity.type
_entity.pdbx_description
1 polymer ?
#
loop_
_entity_poly.entity_id
_entity_poly.type
_entity_poly.pdbx_seq_one_letter_code
_entity_poly.pdbx_strand_id
1 'polypeptide(L)'
;TALQHICYGIEEFSGVDLTSSDQHLKISDSRVQRDNDDCRKMVEWFKHYNPFPETSNLISLSTGVAGDSRINCHMVKEEGILGIKRVEGSF
;
A
#
# COMPACT_ATOMS: atom_id res chain seq x y z
N THR A 1 4.42 -8.61 25.41
CA THR A 1 4.40 -9.47 24.19
C THR A 1 4.98 -8.69 23.01
N ALA A 2 5.55 -9.32 21.97
CA ALA A 2 6.22 -8.67 20.83
C ALA A 2 5.48 -7.44 20.25
N LEU A 3 4.15 -7.46 20.26
CA LEU A 3 3.29 -6.34 19.87
C LEU A 3 3.58 -5.04 20.66
N GLN A 4 3.83 -5.11 21.97
CA GLN A 4 4.18 -3.93 22.78
C GLN A 4 5.49 -3.29 22.34
N HIS A 5 6.50 -4.10 21.98
CA HIS A 5 7.78 -3.57 21.49
C HIS A 5 7.63 -2.88 20.13
N ILE A 6 6.75 -3.41 19.27
CA ILE A 6 6.42 -2.81 17.97
C ILE A 6 5.67 -1.49 18.16
N CYS A 7 4.64 -1.48 19.01
CA CYS A 7 3.88 -0.26 19.31
C CYS A 7 4.80 0.84 19.86
N TYR A 8 5.65 0.52 20.83
CA TYR A 8 6.61 1.47 21.41
C TYR A 8 7.57 2.05 20.35
N GLY A 9 8.11 1.21 19.47
CA GLY A 9 8.99 1.68 18.39
C GLY A 9 8.30 2.62 17.39
N ILE A 10 7.01 2.40 17.13
CA ILE A 10 6.21 3.29 16.26
C ILE A 10 5.90 4.60 16.96
N GLU A 11 5.57 4.58 18.26
CA GLU A 11 5.33 5.77 19.07
C GLU A 11 6.59 6.66 19.11
N GLU A 12 7.75 6.07 19.38
CA GLU A 12 9.05 6.77 19.40
C GLU A 12 9.40 7.38 18.03
N PHE A 13 9.19 6.63 16.94
CA PHE A 13 9.45 7.10 15.58
C PHE A 13 8.53 8.25 15.16
N SER A 14 7.25 8.19 15.53
CA SER A 14 6.23 9.14 15.10
C SER A 14 6.04 10.32 16.05
N GLY A 15 6.53 10.24 17.28
CA GLY A 15 6.31 11.25 18.31
C GLY A 15 4.84 11.34 18.78
N VAL A 16 4.07 10.27 18.56
CA VAL A 16 2.65 10.18 18.90
C VAL A 16 2.48 9.10 19.96
N ASP A 17 1.92 9.45 21.12
CA ASP A 17 1.49 8.45 22.11
C ASP A 17 0.21 7.76 21.61
N LEU A 18 0.25 6.43 21.45
CA LEU A 18 -0.94 5.63 21.22
C LEU A 18 -1.58 5.35 22.59
N THR A 19 -2.05 6.39 23.27
CA THR A 19 -2.84 6.21 24.49
C THR A 19 -4.09 5.41 24.13
N SER A 20 -4.10 4.14 24.50
CA SER A 20 -5.26 3.27 24.38
C SER A 20 -6.35 3.80 25.34
N SER A 21 -7.30 4.57 24.83
CA SER A 21 -8.54 4.89 25.54
C SER A 21 -9.22 3.59 26.00
N ASP A 22 -9.84 3.55 27.18
CA ASP A 22 -10.66 2.40 27.66
C ASP A 22 -11.85 2.07 26.72
N GLN A 23 -12.08 2.88 25.69
CA GLN A 23 -12.88 2.49 24.52
C GLN A 23 -12.17 1.47 23.61
N HIS A 24 -10.99 0.99 24.00
CA HIS A 24 -10.30 -0.15 23.41
C HIS A 24 -11.28 -1.30 23.40
N LEU A 25 -11.92 -1.48 22.24
CA LEU A 25 -12.67 -2.68 21.92
C LEU A 25 -11.73 -3.82 22.24
N LYS A 26 -11.93 -4.47 23.40
CA LYS A 26 -11.12 -5.60 23.84
C LYS A 26 -10.83 -6.42 22.61
N ILE A 27 -9.54 -6.68 22.34
CA ILE A 27 -9.11 -7.73 21.42
C ILE A 27 -9.83 -8.98 21.90
N SER A 28 -11.02 -9.19 21.34
CA SER A 28 -11.87 -10.31 21.65
C SER A 28 -11.51 -11.37 20.64
N ASP A 29 -11.60 -12.63 21.05
CA ASP A 29 -11.33 -13.75 20.14
C ASP A 29 -12.17 -13.64 18.86
N SER A 30 -13.39 -13.08 18.96
CA SER A 30 -14.23 -12.80 17.80
C SER A 30 -13.70 -11.71 16.85
N ARG A 31 -13.03 -10.67 17.36
CA ARG A 31 -12.38 -9.63 16.55
C ARG A 31 -11.12 -10.18 15.90
N VAL A 32 -10.28 -10.86 16.67
CA VAL A 32 -9.07 -11.54 16.15
C VAL A 32 -9.43 -12.54 15.06
N GLN A 33 -10.46 -13.34 15.28
CA GLN A 33 -10.93 -14.31 14.30
C GLN A 33 -11.40 -13.63 13.02
N ARG A 34 -12.18 -12.55 13.13
CA ARG A 34 -12.65 -11.79 11.96
C ARG A 34 -11.48 -11.17 11.19
N ASP A 35 -10.55 -10.54 11.89
CA ASP A 35 -9.38 -9.92 11.27
C ASP A 35 -8.53 -10.99 10.54
N ASN A 36 -8.37 -12.17 11.14
CA ASN A 36 -7.71 -13.30 10.51
C ASN A 36 -8.47 -13.84 9.29
N ASP A 37 -9.81 -13.91 9.36
CA ASP A 37 -10.66 -14.30 8.22
C ASP A 37 -10.56 -13.30 7.07
N ASP A 38 -10.54 -12.01 7.37
CA ASP A 38 -10.42 -10.96 6.36
C ASP A 38 -9.01 -10.91 5.77
N CYS A 39 -7.96 -11.12 6.58
CA CYS A 39 -6.60 -11.32 6.09
C CYS A 39 -6.51 -12.52 5.12
N ARG A 40 -7.14 -13.65 5.46
CA ARG A 40 -7.18 -14.82 4.57
C ARG A 40 -7.85 -14.50 3.24
N LYS A 41 -8.99 -13.80 3.25
CA LYS A 41 -9.68 -13.38 2.02
C LYS A 41 -8.80 -12.48 1.16
N MET A 42 -8.12 -11.50 1.75
CA MET A 42 -7.20 -10.62 1.02
C MET A 42 -6.05 -11.41 0.40
N VAL A 43 -5.46 -12.35 1.13
CA VAL A 43 -4.38 -13.21 0.62
C VAL A 43 -4.87 -14.08 -0.55
N GLU A 44 -6.04 -14.72 -0.43
CA GLU A 44 -6.62 -15.50 -1.53
C GLU A 44 -6.94 -14.64 -2.76
N TRP A 45 -7.39 -13.40 -2.55
CA TRP A 45 -7.61 -12.44 -3.62
C TRP A 45 -6.28 -12.08 -4.32
N PHE A 46 -5.21 -11.77 -3.57
CA PHE A 46 -3.90 -11.45 -4.14
C PHE A 46 -3.25 -12.62 -4.88
N LYS A 47 -3.52 -13.87 -4.48
CA LYS A 47 -3.07 -15.06 -5.23
C LYS A 47 -3.63 -15.10 -6.66
N HIS A 48 -4.88 -14.68 -6.83
CA HIS A 48 -5.55 -14.64 -8.14
C HIS A 48 -5.24 -13.34 -8.89
N TYR A 49 -5.12 -12.23 -8.17
CA TYR A 49 -4.87 -10.89 -8.70
C TYR A 49 -3.56 -10.37 -8.11
N ASN A 50 -2.43 -10.77 -8.70
CA ASN A 50 -1.13 -10.30 -8.26
C ASN A 50 -1.08 -8.76 -8.41
N PRO A 51 -0.98 -7.99 -7.30
CA PRO A 51 -0.94 -6.53 -7.37
C PRO A 51 0.39 -6.02 -7.93
N PHE A 52 1.43 -6.85 -7.93
CA PHE A 52 2.76 -6.57 -8.47
C PHE A 52 3.14 -7.68 -9.47
N PRO A 53 2.43 -7.78 -10.61
CA PRO A 53 2.82 -8.73 -11.65
C PRO A 53 4.25 -8.41 -12.08
N GLU A 54 5.07 -9.44 -12.28
CA GLU A 54 6.40 -9.23 -12.84
C GLU A 54 6.23 -8.70 -14.27
N THR A 55 6.69 -7.46 -14.48
CA THR A 55 6.52 -6.73 -15.73
C THR A 55 7.79 -5.95 -16.01
N SER A 56 8.20 -5.91 -17.28
CA SER A 56 9.33 -5.09 -17.73
C SER A 56 9.03 -3.59 -17.73
N ASN A 57 7.76 -3.22 -17.55
CA ASN A 57 7.29 -1.85 -17.65
C ASN A 57 7.22 -1.21 -16.27
N LEU A 58 7.58 0.07 -16.18
CA LEU A 58 7.43 0.84 -14.95
C LEU A 58 5.98 1.35 -14.84
N ILE A 59 5.18 0.79 -13.94
CA ILE A 59 3.76 1.11 -13.82
C ILE A 59 3.49 1.99 -12.60
N SER A 60 2.81 3.11 -12.81
CA SER A 60 2.28 3.95 -11.75
C SER A 60 1.11 3.24 -11.05
N LEU A 61 1.26 2.93 -9.76
CA LEU A 61 0.19 2.29 -8.99
C LEU A 61 -1.04 3.19 -8.79
N SER A 62 -0.86 4.51 -8.78
CA SER A 62 -1.95 5.46 -8.55
C SER A 62 -2.77 5.77 -9.80
N THR A 63 -2.17 5.64 -10.99
CA THR A 63 -2.81 6.02 -12.27
C THR A 63 -2.90 4.88 -13.28
N GLY A 64 -2.23 3.75 -13.03
CA GLY A 64 -2.12 2.64 -13.98
C GLY A 64 -1.25 2.93 -15.20
N VAL A 65 -0.66 4.13 -15.31
CA VAL A 65 0.17 4.53 -16.46
C VAL A 65 1.43 3.66 -16.48
N ALA A 66 1.63 2.94 -17.59
CA ALA A 66 2.80 2.12 -17.82
C ALA A 66 3.81 2.86 -18.70
N GLY A 67 5.01 3.05 -18.18
CA GLY A 67 6.17 3.48 -18.92
C GLY A 67 6.80 2.31 -19.70
N ASP A 68 7.29 2.59 -20.90
CA ASP A 68 8.05 1.62 -21.69
C ASP A 68 9.47 1.42 -21.11
N SER A 69 10.24 0.51 -21.72
CA SER A 69 11.59 0.17 -21.28
C SER A 69 12.63 1.29 -21.39
N ARG A 70 12.27 2.44 -21.98
CA ARG A 70 13.16 3.61 -22.14
C ARG A 70 12.99 4.62 -21.01
N ILE A 71 11.94 4.48 -20.18
CA ILE A 71 11.68 5.40 -19.08
C ILE A 71 12.78 5.26 -18.02
N ASN A 72 13.42 6.40 -17.71
CA ASN A 72 14.35 6.48 -16.60
C ASN A 72 13.57 6.58 -15.28
N CYS A 73 13.81 5.65 -14.36
CA CYS A 73 13.14 5.62 -13.05
C CYS A 73 13.35 6.88 -12.21
N HIS A 74 14.50 7.57 -12.36
CA HIS A 74 14.78 8.83 -11.69
C HIS A 74 13.86 9.97 -12.18
N MET A 75 13.51 9.94 -13.47
CA MET A 75 12.74 11.00 -14.15
C MET A 75 11.28 10.61 -14.38
N VAL A 76 10.82 9.48 -13.82
CA VAL A 76 9.50 8.89 -14.13
C VAL A 76 8.34 9.84 -13.86
N LYS A 77 8.47 10.70 -12.85
CA LYS A 77 7.42 11.65 -12.49
C LYS A 77 7.28 12.73 -13.55
N GLU A 78 8.40 13.34 -13.96
CA GLU A 78 8.45 14.39 -14.96
C GLU A 78 8.02 13.86 -16.33
N GLU A 79 8.56 12.71 -16.75
CA GLU A 79 8.22 12.03 -18.00
C GLU A 79 6.75 11.58 -18.01
N GLY A 80 6.23 11.09 -16.89
CA GLY A 80 4.82 10.70 -16.74
C GLY A 80 3.87 11.88 -16.89
N ILE A 81 4.17 13.03 -16.27
CA ILE A 81 3.37 14.25 -16.41
C ILE A 81 3.39 14.74 -17.87
N LEU A 82 4.55 14.72 -18.53
CA LEU A 82 4.66 15.09 -19.95
C LEU A 82 3.88 14.13 -20.86
N GLY A 83 3.95 12.83 -20.57
CA GLY A 83 3.20 11.80 -21.28
C GLY A 83 1.69 12.02 -21.20
N ILE A 84 1.16 12.24 -19.99
CA ILE A 84 -0.28 12.48 -19.79
C ILE A 84 -0.74 13.75 -20.50
N LYS A 85 0.02 14.85 -20.40
CA LYS A 85 -0.29 16.11 -21.10
C LYS A 85 -0.36 15.95 -22.62
N ARG A 86 0.48 15.10 -23.22
CA ARG A 86 0.41 14.79 -24.67
C ARG A 86 -0.88 14.08 -25.03
N VAL A 87 -1.36 13.16 -24.19
CA VAL A 87 -2.62 12.44 -24.42
C VAL A 87 -3.82 13.37 -24.29
N GLU A 88 -3.84 14.25 -23.28
CA GLU A 88 -4.94 15.21 -23.06
C GLU A 88 -5.09 16.24 -24.19
N GLY A 89 -4.01 16.60 -24.90
CA GLY A 89 -4.03 17.53 -26.03
C GLY A 89 -4.27 16.90 -27.42
N SER A 90 -4.53 15.59 -27.48
CA SER A 90 -4.67 14.84 -28.74
C SER A 90 -6.12 14.43 -29.07
N PHE A 91 -7.11 15.00 -28.38
CA PHE A 91 -8.54 14.81 -28.63
C PHE A 91 -9.21 16.09 -29.11
#